data_AF-A0A7X0SLS3-F1
#
_entry.id   AF-A0A7X0SLS3-F1
#
_cell.length_a   1.000
_cell.length_b   1.000
_cell.length_c   1.000
_cell.angle_alpha   90.00
_cell.angle_beta   90.00
_cell.angle_gamma   90.00
#
_symmetry.space_group_name_H-M   'P 1'
#
loop_
_entity.id
_entity.type
_entity.pdbx_description
1 polymer ?
#
loop_
_entity_poly.entity_id
_entity_poly.type
_entity_poly.pdbx_seq_one_letter_code
_entity_poly.pdbx_strand_id
1 'polypeptide(L)' 'MPLIIRTETNQDFNQVRDVHVEAFGHREDEANLVDRVRNSMFFIPELSIVAELDKEIVGHLLISKAVVVDHLVTHEVLLH' A
#
# COMPACT_ATOMS: atom_id res chain seq x y z
N MET A 1 -16.75 -13.94 -9.78
CA MET A 1 -15.87 -13.82 -10.98
C MET A 1 -14.44 -14.22 -10.60
N PRO A 2 -13.41 -14.26 -11.50
CA PRO A 2 -12.05 -14.55 -11.05
C PRO A 2 -11.48 -13.39 -10.21
N LEU A 3 -10.59 -13.70 -9.27
CA LEU A 3 -9.78 -12.72 -8.55
C LEU A 3 -8.80 -12.05 -9.52
N ILE A 4 -8.78 -10.73 -9.57
CA ILE A 4 -7.89 -9.93 -10.42
C ILE A 4 -6.82 -9.29 -9.53
N ILE A 5 -5.54 -9.50 -9.86
CA ILE A 5 -4.42 -8.82 -9.21
C ILE A 5 -3.89 -7.77 -10.17
N ARG A 6 -3.84 -6.51 -9.72
CA ARG A 6 -3.39 -5.39 -10.54
C ARG A 6 -2.76 -4.29 -9.70
N THR A 7 -2.04 -3.39 -10.35
CA THR A 7 -1.59 -2.15 -9.71
C THR A 7 -2.79 -1.30 -9.27
N GLU A 8 -2.67 -0.72 -8.09
CA GLU A 8 -3.58 0.26 -7.53
C GLU A 8 -3.68 1.49 -8.44
N THR A 9 -4.89 2.03 -8.57
CA THR A 9 -5.15 3.32 -9.21
C THR A 9 -5.75 4.28 -8.19
N ASN A 10 -5.73 5.59 -8.51
CA ASN A 10 -6.35 6.61 -7.65
C ASN A 10 -7.85 6.38 -7.39
N GLN A 11 -8.53 5.60 -8.24
CA GLN A 11 -9.95 5.25 -8.06
C GLN A 11 -10.16 4.23 -6.93
N ASP A 12 -9.11 3.48 -6.56
CA ASP A 12 -9.17 2.42 -5.57
C ASP A 12 -8.92 2.92 -4.13
N PHE A 13 -8.36 4.14 -3.97
CA PHE A 13 -7.86 4.63 -2.68
C PHE A 13 -8.88 4.56 -1.55
N ASN A 14 -10.14 4.91 -1.82
CA ASN A 14 -11.20 4.83 -0.81
C ASN A 14 -11.47 3.38 -0.39
N GLN A 15 -11.61 2.46 -1.36
CA GLN A 15 -11.86 1.05 -1.05
C GLN A 15 -10.66 0.41 -0.33
N VAL A 16 -9.43 0.78 -0.71
CA VAL A 16 -8.23 0.34 0.00
C VAL A 16 -8.22 0.86 1.43
N ARG A 17 -8.62 2.12 1.64
CA ARG A 17 -8.75 2.69 2.98
C ARG A 17 -9.73 1.89 3.83
N ASP A 18 -10.89 1.55 3.27
CA ASP A 18 -11.91 0.71 3.93
C ASP A 18 -11.35 -0.67 4.28
N VAL A 19 -10.65 -1.33 3.35
CA VAL A 19 -10.00 -2.64 3.60
C VAL A 19 -9.03 -2.58 4.79
N HIS A 20 -8.20 -1.53 4.90
CA HIS A 20 -7.28 -1.39 6.04
C HIS A 20 -8.01 -1.09 7.35
N VAL A 21 -9.02 -0.22 7.33
CA VAL A 21 -9.81 0.08 8.52
C VAL A 21 -10.48 -1.20 9.05
N GLU A 22 -11.10 -1.99 8.17
CA GLU A 22 -11.73 -3.25 8.55
C GLU A 22 -10.71 -4.29 9.04
N ALA A 23 -9.57 -4.44 8.35
CA ALA A 23 -8.54 -5.42 8.71
C ALA A 23 -7.84 -5.12 10.04
N PHE A 24 -7.72 -3.84 10.43
CA PHE A 24 -6.97 -3.40 11.62
C PHE A 24 -7.86 -2.97 12.80
N GLY A 25 -9.11 -3.44 12.82
CA GLY A 25 -10.03 -3.32 13.96
C GLY A 25 -10.73 -1.95 14.04
N HIS A 26 -11.15 -1.42 12.90
CA HIS A 26 -11.76 -0.10 12.72
C HIS A 26 -10.89 1.07 13.21
N ARG A 27 -9.57 0.88 13.21
CA ARG A 27 -8.59 1.93 13.49
C ARG A 27 -8.05 2.48 12.19
N GLU A 28 -7.87 3.78 12.14
CA GLU A 28 -7.38 4.45 10.94
C GLU A 28 -5.85 4.51 10.85
N ASP A 29 -5.11 4.05 11.86
CA ASP A 29 -3.65 4.20 11.93
C ASP A 29 -2.95 3.63 10.68
N GLU A 30 -3.38 2.45 10.25
CA GLU A 30 -2.82 1.76 9.08
C GLU A 30 -3.25 2.43 7.77
N ALA A 31 -4.52 2.75 7.62
CA ALA A 31 -5.04 3.50 6.48
C ALA A 31 -4.31 4.84 6.31
N ASN A 32 -4.10 5.57 7.42
CA ASN A 32 -3.35 6.82 7.45
C ASN A 32 -1.86 6.59 7.15
N LEU A 33 -1.28 5.46 7.53
CA LEU A 33 0.11 5.10 7.16
C LEU A 33 0.23 4.93 5.65
N VAL A 34 -0.67 4.16 5.04
CA VAL A 34 -0.73 3.97 3.58
C VAL A 34 -0.88 5.31 2.85
N ASP A 35 -1.78 6.18 3.32
CA ASP A 35 -1.94 7.53 2.76
C ASP A 35 -0.66 8.36 2.86
N ARG A 36 0.07 8.30 3.99
CA ARG A 36 1.36 8.99 4.14
C ARG A 36 2.41 8.44 3.19
N VAL A 37 2.47 7.12 3.01
CA VAL A 37 3.45 6.50 2.11
C VAL A 37 3.17 6.90 0.66
N ARG A 38 1.91 6.87 0.19
CA ARG A 38 1.54 7.33 -1.16
C ARG A 38 1.96 8.77 -1.46
N ASN A 39 1.92 9.63 -0.45
CA ASN A 39 2.31 11.04 -0.56
C ASN A 39 3.82 11.29 -0.36
N SER A 40 4.62 10.25 -0.14
CA SER A 40 6.06 10.37 0.10
C SER A 40 6.89 10.20 -1.17
N MET A 41 8.13 10.67 -1.15
CA MET A 41 9.11 10.43 -2.22
C MET A 41 9.54 8.96 -2.35
N PHE A 42 9.15 8.11 -1.40
CA PHE A 42 9.51 6.70 -1.35
C PHE A 42 8.43 5.78 -1.94
N PHE A 43 7.31 6.35 -2.38
CA PHE A 43 6.24 5.61 -3.03
C PHE A 43 6.68 5.07 -4.40
N ILE A 44 6.40 3.80 -4.66
CA ILE A 44 6.55 3.18 -5.98
C ILE A 44 5.16 2.76 -6.45
N PRO A 45 4.50 3.54 -7.34
CA PRO A 45 3.14 3.24 -7.80
C PRO A 45 2.98 1.82 -8.33
N GLU A 46 3.97 1.31 -9.07
CA GLU A 46 3.97 -0.02 -9.67
C GLU A 46 3.96 -1.16 -8.65
N LEU A 47 4.33 -0.88 -7.39
CA LEU A 47 4.34 -1.86 -6.28
C LEU A 47 3.23 -1.62 -5.25
N SER A 48 2.25 -0.77 -5.57
CA SER A 48 0.97 -0.72 -4.87
C SER A 48 0.00 -1.66 -5.60
N ILE A 49 -0.36 -2.78 -4.99
CA ILE A 49 -1.09 -3.89 -5.63
C ILE A 49 -2.41 -4.10 -4.90
N VAL A 50 -3.49 -4.22 -5.68
CA VAL A 50 -4.82 -4.57 -5.17
C VAL A 50 -5.25 -5.95 -5.66
N ALA A 51 -6.01 -6.62 -4.80
CA ALA A 51 -6.79 -7.80 -5.16
C ALA A 51 -8.26 -7.37 -5.34
N GLU A 52 -8.79 -7.51 -6.55
CA GLU A 52 -10.15 -7.14 -6.92
C GLU A 52 -11.00 -8.40 -7.14
N LEU A 53 -12.16 -8.47 -6.48
CA LEU A 53 -13.15 -9.52 -6.67
C LEU A 53 -14.51 -8.86 -6.89
N ASP A 54 -15.18 -9.20 -7.99
CA ASP A 54 -16.51 -8.67 -8.33
C ASP A 54 -16.59 -7.12 -8.29
N LYS A 55 -15.49 -6.44 -8.70
CA LYS A 55 -15.28 -4.98 -8.68
C LYS A 55 -15.06 -4.34 -7.31
N GLU A 56 -14.95 -5.14 -6.27
CA GLU A 56 -14.60 -4.69 -4.92
C GLU A 56 -13.14 -5.01 -4.63
N ILE A 57 -12.44 -4.05 -4.00
CA ILE A 57 -11.09 -4.31 -3.49
C ILE A 57 -11.22 -5.13 -2.21
N VAL A 58 -10.66 -6.33 -2.22
CA VAL A 58 -10.70 -7.30 -1.10
C VAL A 58 -9.34 -7.49 -0.44
N GLY A 59 -8.30 -6.84 -0.95
CA GLY A 59 -6.95 -6.90 -0.39
C GLY A 59 -6.04 -5.85 -1.02
N HIS A 60 -5.01 -5.47 -0.28
CA HIS A 60 -4.03 -4.48 -0.71
C HIS A 60 -2.64 -4.83 -0.17
N LEU A 61 -1.64 -4.63 -1.01
CA LEU A 61 -0.23 -4.83 -0.73
C LEU A 61 0.50 -3.57 -1.19
N LEU A 62 1.24 -2.90 -0.31
CA LEU A 62 2.04 -1.74 -0.67
C LEU A 62 3.50 -2.00 -0.34
N ILE A 63 4.37 -1.79 -1.31
CA ILE A 63 5.81 -1.83 -1.11
C ILE A 63 6.39 -0.47 -1.46
N SER A 64 7.14 0.11 -0.54
CA SER A 64 7.82 1.40 -0.66
C SER A 64 9.33 1.22 -0.65
N LYS A 65 10.06 2.28 -0.99
CA LYS A 65 11.50 2.34 -0.71
C LYS A 65 11.74 2.74 0.73
N ALA A 66 12.82 2.27 1.31
CA ALA A 66 13.39 2.83 2.51
C ALA A 66 14.90 2.87 2.40
N VAL A 67 15.52 3.61 3.30
CA VAL A 67 16.96 3.77 3.37
C VAL A 67 17.44 3.33 4.75
N VAL A 68 18.36 2.37 4.78
CA VAL A 68 19.05 1.92 5.98
C VAL A 68 20.47 2.50 5.96
N VAL A 69 20.85 3.18 7.04
CA VAL A 69 22.17 3.82 7.17
C VAL A 69 23.03 3.00 8.12
N ASP A 70 24.14 2.49 7.63
CA ASP A 70 25.18 1.78 8.38
C ASP A 70 26.48 2.59 8.37
N HIS A 71 26.70 3.36 9.43
CA HIS A 71 27.82 4.29 9.57
C HIS A 71 27.93 5.28 8.39
N LEU A 72 28.81 5.00 7.42
CA LEU A 72 29.05 5.81 6.22
C LEU A 72 28.43 5.20 4.95
N VAL A 73 27.80 4.03 5.07
CA VAL A 73 27.19 3.29 3.96
C VAL A 73 25.68 3.41 4.04
N THR A 74 25.06 3.64 2.89
CA THR A 74 23.62 3.74 2.76
C THR A 74 23.11 2.61 1.87
N HIS A 75 22.10 1.89 2.33
CA HIS A 75 21.47 0.80 1.61
C HIS A 75 20.01 1.16 1.31
N GLU A 76 19.65 1.16 0.03
CA GLU A 76 18.25 1.19 -0.38
C GLU A 76 17.63 -0.20 -0.20
N VAL A 77 16.47 -0.25 0.44
CA VAL A 77 15.70 -1.47 0.67
C VAL A 77 14.26 -1.27 0.22
N LEU A 78 13.58 -2.37 -0.08
CA LEU A 78 12.14 -2.38 -0.28
C LEU A 78 11.47 -2.73 1.05
N LEU A 79 10.54 -1.87 1.49
CA LEU A 79 9.77 -2.00 2.71
C LEU A 79 8.34 -2.34 2.34
N HIS A 80 7.85 -3.45 2.89
CA HIS A 80 6.45 -3.86 2.88
C HIS A 80 5.78 -3.41 4.18
#